data_AF-A0E3D4-F1
#
_entry.id   AF-A0E3D4-F1
#
_cell.length_a   1.000
_cell.length_b   1.000
_cell.length_c   1.000
_cell.angle_alpha   90.00
_cell.angle_beta   90.00
_cell.angle_gamma   90.00
#
_symmetry.space_group_name_H-M   'P 1'
#
loop_
_entity.id
_entity.type
_entity.pdbx_description
1 polymer ?
#
loop_
_entity_poly.entity_id
_entity_poly.type
_entity_poly.pdbx_seq_one_letter_code
_entity_poly.pdbx_strand_id
1 'polypeptide(L)'
;MKPYTYIHRVSQLDDMDDNSVLSKSKLHGFYYYVYMLGIYYLFDLIYFNQLGTILANSSTVSAIRKEGILMLIWAVYSFTYPYTVYFAHKFGQKLLVALFISLPFMIFPWVTINYKLGFIPGAFVGIMANIGFMKEVSYIKHCKKPIGLWEFFVYMITPALVFYHDYPKTKKIRLVYCLAKLFNIVYFNILGAVIIAKHIEPSIIGTQDYVLQTILLIFPLAIFWILLFFLTFENILNLLAEITYFGDREFYHDWWNATTFEEFNAKWNTVVYAFLHTHVYLQLQEWKVSRVWSKILTFAFSALLHEIILIAVLRQFTPFMTFIMLLQVPVMMVLRFLKNTRIGLIYFWFSLLHGVPIIASYYVLI
;
A
#
# COMPACT_ATOMS: atom_id res chain seq x y z
N MET A 1 -0.63 -22.99 12.89
CA MET A 1 -0.23 -22.44 11.57
C MET A 1 1.20 -21.94 11.72
N LYS A 2 2.08 -22.20 10.75
CA LYS A 2 3.49 -21.78 10.84
C LYS A 2 3.61 -20.27 10.56
N PRO A 3 4.57 -19.55 11.18
CA PRO A 3 4.85 -18.16 10.84
C PRO A 3 5.29 -18.02 9.37
N TYR A 4 5.12 -16.82 8.80
CA TYR A 4 5.52 -16.53 7.43
C TYR A 4 7.03 -16.79 7.27
N THR A 5 7.40 -17.55 6.24
CA THR A 5 8.80 -17.93 5.99
C THR A 5 9.27 -17.29 4.70
N TYR A 6 10.33 -16.49 4.79
CA TYR A 6 10.96 -15.87 3.63
C TYR A 6 11.78 -16.90 2.85
N ILE A 7 11.53 -17.03 1.56
CA ILE A 7 12.30 -17.87 0.63
C ILE A 7 12.54 -17.14 -0.68
N HIS A 8 13.49 -17.60 -1.48
CA HIS A 8 13.75 -16.96 -2.77
C HIS A 8 12.55 -17.13 -3.71
N ARG A 9 11.90 -16.03 -4.09
CA ARG A 9 10.74 -15.98 -4.99
C ARG A 9 10.85 -14.80 -5.94
N VAL A 10 10.37 -14.99 -7.16
CA VAL A 10 10.28 -13.94 -8.19
C VAL A 10 8.88 -13.32 -8.11
N SER A 11 8.77 -12.01 -8.36
CA SER A 11 7.44 -11.39 -8.43
C SER A 11 6.65 -11.93 -9.61
N GLN A 12 5.34 -12.12 -9.45
CA GLN A 12 4.52 -12.81 -10.44
C GLN A 12 4.38 -12.03 -11.75
N LEU A 13 4.33 -10.69 -11.68
CA LEU A 13 4.19 -9.84 -12.86
C LEU A 13 5.52 -9.20 -13.30
N ASP A 14 6.66 -9.75 -12.85
CA ASP A 14 7.96 -9.22 -13.24
C ASP A 14 8.21 -9.48 -14.72
N ASP A 15 8.22 -8.41 -15.50
CA ASP A 15 8.38 -8.40 -16.95
C ASP A 15 9.85 -8.55 -17.40
N MET A 16 10.78 -8.50 -16.45
CA MET A 16 12.23 -8.57 -16.68
C MET A 16 12.85 -9.87 -16.11
N ASP A 17 12.01 -10.83 -15.70
CA ASP A 17 12.44 -12.14 -15.21
C ASP A 17 11.74 -13.27 -15.98
N ASP A 18 12.51 -14.11 -16.67
CA ASP A 18 11.99 -15.22 -17.47
C ASP A 18 11.24 -16.26 -16.63
N ASN A 19 11.49 -16.29 -15.31
CA ASN A 19 10.83 -17.22 -14.41
C ASN A 19 9.48 -16.73 -13.89
N SER A 20 9.12 -15.46 -14.12
CA SER A 20 7.87 -14.89 -13.65
C SER A 20 6.65 -15.57 -14.27
N VAL A 21 5.50 -15.43 -13.61
CA VAL A 21 4.23 -15.95 -14.12
C VAL A 21 3.84 -15.21 -15.40
N LEU A 22 4.11 -13.91 -15.47
CA LEU A 22 3.85 -13.07 -16.64
C LEU A 22 4.64 -13.54 -17.87
N SER A 23 5.94 -13.77 -17.75
CA SER A 23 6.80 -14.23 -18.85
C SER A 23 6.38 -15.59 -19.40
N LYS A 24 5.82 -16.46 -18.54
CA LYS A 24 5.31 -17.78 -18.92
C LYS A 24 3.85 -17.77 -19.38
N SER A 25 3.16 -16.63 -19.27
CA SER A 25 1.73 -16.53 -19.54
C SER A 25 1.43 -16.36 -21.03
N LYS A 26 0.33 -16.99 -21.48
CA LYS A 26 -0.24 -16.73 -22.81
C LYS A 26 -0.72 -15.28 -22.99
N LEU A 27 -0.95 -14.57 -21.88
CA LEU A 27 -1.41 -13.18 -21.85
C LEU A 27 -0.27 -12.16 -21.77
N HIS A 28 0.98 -12.58 -21.92
CA HIS A 28 2.13 -11.68 -21.89
C HIS A 28 2.01 -10.52 -22.90
N GLY A 29 1.51 -10.79 -24.11
CA GLY A 29 1.25 -9.73 -25.11
C GLY A 29 0.15 -8.74 -24.68
N PHE A 30 -0.85 -9.19 -23.93
CA PHE A 30 -1.90 -8.31 -23.42
C PHE A 30 -1.36 -7.31 -22.38
N TYR A 31 -0.42 -7.74 -21.54
CA TYR A 31 0.26 -6.85 -20.60
C TYR A 31 0.95 -5.69 -21.32
N TYR A 32 1.78 -5.98 -22.34
CA TYR A 32 2.45 -4.92 -23.10
C TYR A 32 1.47 -4.09 -23.92
N TYR A 33 0.40 -4.67 -24.45
CA TYR A 33 -0.64 -3.90 -25.12
C TYR A 33 -1.23 -2.83 -24.18
N VAL A 34 -1.63 -3.21 -22.97
CA VAL A 34 -2.16 -2.26 -21.97
C VAL A 34 -1.10 -1.24 -21.55
N TYR A 35 0.14 -1.66 -21.36
CA TYR A 35 1.25 -0.76 -21.05
C TYR A 35 1.48 0.27 -22.18
N MET A 36 1.48 -0.17 -23.43
CA MET A 36 1.61 0.69 -24.61
C MET A 36 0.42 1.62 -24.80
N LEU A 37 -0.80 1.22 -24.45
CA LEU A 37 -1.96 2.12 -24.46
C LEU A 37 -1.76 3.31 -23.51
N GLY A 38 -1.20 3.08 -22.31
CA GLY A 38 -0.89 4.17 -21.39
C GLY A 38 0.23 5.08 -21.90
N ILE A 39 1.26 4.54 -22.56
CA ILE A 39 2.28 5.35 -23.24
C ILE A 39 1.66 6.18 -24.36
N TYR A 40 0.85 5.56 -25.22
CA TYR A 40 0.16 6.25 -26.31
C TYR A 40 -0.72 7.38 -25.77
N TYR A 41 -1.45 7.12 -24.68
CA TYR A 41 -2.27 8.13 -24.03
C TYR A 41 -1.45 9.32 -23.50
N LEU A 42 -0.28 9.08 -22.88
CA LEU A 42 0.60 10.17 -22.47
C LEU A 42 1.22 10.91 -23.67
N PHE A 43 1.60 10.18 -24.71
CA PHE A 43 2.16 10.76 -25.93
C PHE A 43 1.15 11.66 -26.63
N ASP A 44 -0.11 11.24 -26.74
CA ASP A 44 -1.22 12.05 -27.28
C ASP A 44 -1.34 13.39 -26.54
N LEU A 45 -1.35 13.35 -25.20
CA LEU A 45 -1.43 14.56 -24.37
C LEU A 45 -0.20 15.47 -24.51
N ILE A 46 0.98 14.91 -24.74
CA ILE A 46 2.20 15.69 -25.00
C ILE A 46 2.16 16.30 -26.40
N TYR A 47 1.80 15.50 -27.42
CA TYR A 47 1.72 15.92 -28.81
C TYR A 47 0.77 17.10 -29.00
N PHE A 48 -0.39 17.06 -28.33
CA PHE A 48 -1.36 18.16 -28.34
C PHE A 48 -1.10 19.25 -27.27
N ASN A 49 0.06 19.25 -26.61
CA ASN A 49 0.45 20.22 -25.57
C ASN A 49 -0.57 20.36 -24.41
N GLN A 50 -1.34 19.31 -24.12
CA GLN A 50 -2.36 19.30 -23.07
C GLN A 50 -1.80 18.91 -21.71
N LEU A 51 -0.75 18.07 -21.68
CA LEU A 51 -0.24 17.49 -20.43
C LEU A 51 0.12 18.56 -19.39
N GLY A 52 0.86 19.59 -19.80
CA GLY A 52 1.26 20.68 -18.89
C GLY A 52 0.07 21.41 -18.30
N THR A 53 -0.93 21.75 -19.13
CA THR A 53 -2.15 22.45 -18.69
C THR A 53 -3.01 21.60 -17.77
N ILE A 54 -3.20 20.31 -18.09
CA ILE A 54 -3.96 19.37 -17.25
C ILE A 54 -3.33 19.27 -15.86
N LEU A 55 -2.01 19.06 -15.79
CA LEU A 55 -1.30 18.92 -14.52
C LEU A 55 -1.23 20.26 -13.74
N ALA A 56 -1.12 21.40 -14.42
CA ALA A 56 -1.08 22.71 -13.79
C ALA A 56 -2.42 23.12 -13.16
N ASN A 57 -3.54 22.71 -13.76
CA ASN A 57 -4.88 23.05 -13.27
C ASN A 57 -5.36 22.16 -12.12
N SER A 58 -4.67 21.04 -11.86
CA SER A 58 -5.05 20.12 -10.79
C SER A 58 -4.57 20.60 -9.42
N SER A 59 -5.51 20.71 -8.48
CA SER A 59 -5.21 21.10 -7.10
C SER A 59 -4.39 20.03 -6.38
N THR A 60 -4.66 18.74 -6.63
CA THR A 60 -3.90 17.62 -6.07
C THR A 60 -2.47 17.60 -6.59
N VAL A 61 -2.29 17.77 -7.91
CA VAL A 61 -0.94 17.81 -8.50
C VAL A 61 -0.15 19.02 -8.00
N SER A 62 -0.81 20.17 -7.87
CA SER A 62 -0.23 21.37 -7.26
C SER A 62 0.21 21.13 -5.81
N ALA A 63 -0.62 20.45 -5.00
CA ALA A 63 -0.26 20.06 -3.64
C ALA A 63 0.97 19.13 -3.61
N ILE A 64 1.01 18.10 -4.46
CA ILE A 64 2.17 17.21 -4.59
C ILE A 64 3.43 18.01 -4.96
N ARG A 65 3.33 18.96 -5.89
CA ARG A 65 4.49 19.78 -6.30
C ARG A 65 4.99 20.70 -5.19
N LYS A 66 4.07 21.34 -4.47
CA LYS A 66 4.37 22.28 -3.38
C LYS A 66 4.92 21.56 -2.15
N GLU A 67 4.35 20.40 -1.83
CA GLU A 67 4.63 19.64 -0.61
C GLU A 67 5.57 18.47 -0.87
N GLY A 68 6.00 18.24 -2.12
CA GLY A 68 6.83 17.09 -2.49
C GLY A 68 8.17 17.05 -1.77
N ILE A 69 8.81 18.20 -1.54
CA ILE A 69 10.02 18.27 -0.71
C ILE A 69 9.72 17.79 0.72
N LEU A 70 8.58 18.21 1.27
CA LEU A 70 8.16 17.78 2.60
C LEU A 70 7.84 16.28 2.62
N MET A 71 7.19 15.74 1.58
CA MET A 71 7.00 14.29 1.43
C MET A 71 8.33 13.53 1.45
N LEU A 72 9.36 14.03 0.75
CA LEU A 72 10.69 13.42 0.74
C LEU A 72 11.38 13.53 2.11
N ILE A 73 11.29 14.68 2.77
CA ILE A 73 11.80 14.87 4.14
C ILE A 73 11.12 13.88 5.09
N TRP A 74 9.81 13.67 4.96
CA TRP A 74 9.07 12.71 5.77
C TRP A 74 9.37 11.26 5.43
N ALA A 75 9.59 10.94 4.16
CA ALA A 75 10.11 9.62 3.77
C ALA A 75 11.43 9.37 4.50
N VAL A 76 12.36 10.32 4.46
CA VAL A 76 13.64 10.23 5.19
C VAL A 76 13.40 10.15 6.70
N TYR A 77 12.52 10.96 7.27
CA TYR A 77 12.22 10.96 8.70
C TYR A 77 11.65 9.63 9.18
N SER A 78 10.80 8.98 8.37
CA SER A 78 10.27 7.65 8.68
C SER A 78 11.37 6.59 8.78
N PHE A 79 12.56 6.84 8.21
CA PHE A 79 13.75 6.02 8.38
C PHE A 79 14.66 6.48 9.53
N THR A 80 14.59 7.73 9.99
CA THR A 80 15.46 8.24 11.08
C THR A 80 14.85 8.08 12.47
N TYR A 81 13.55 8.32 12.65
CA TYR A 81 12.90 8.16 13.95
C TYR A 81 13.03 6.73 14.53
N PRO A 82 13.00 5.64 13.73
CA PRO A 82 13.22 4.28 14.25
C PRO A 82 14.58 4.02 14.89
N TYR A 83 15.56 4.90 14.67
CA TYR A 83 16.81 4.83 15.41
C TYR A 83 16.63 5.14 16.90
N THR A 84 15.62 5.93 17.28
CA THR A 84 15.30 6.17 18.70
C THR A 84 14.90 4.88 19.40
N VAL A 85 14.05 4.06 18.76
CA VAL A 85 13.68 2.72 19.21
C VAL A 85 14.90 1.79 19.22
N TYR A 86 15.73 1.83 18.17
CA TYR A 86 16.96 1.03 18.12
C TYR A 86 17.90 1.34 19.29
N PHE A 87 18.19 2.61 19.58
CA PHE A 87 19.08 3.00 20.67
C PHE A 87 18.47 2.67 22.03
N ALA A 88 17.17 2.93 22.23
CA ALA A 88 16.48 2.55 23.46
C ALA A 88 16.56 1.04 23.71
N HIS A 89 16.37 0.23 22.67
CA HIS A 89 16.56 -1.22 22.75
C HIS A 89 18.02 -1.59 23.04
N LYS A 90 18.98 -0.95 22.37
CA LYS A 90 20.42 -1.17 22.55
C LYS A 90 20.89 -0.94 23.98
N PHE A 91 20.34 0.08 24.64
CA PHE A 91 20.65 0.42 26.03
C PHE A 91 19.71 -0.25 27.05
N GLY A 92 18.82 -1.16 26.61
CA GLY A 92 17.92 -1.90 27.50
C GLY A 92 16.78 -1.07 28.11
N GLN A 93 16.47 0.10 27.56
CA GLN A 93 15.50 1.06 28.10
C GLN A 93 14.06 0.73 27.64
N LYS A 94 13.41 -0.23 28.28
CA LYS A 94 12.07 -0.73 27.89
C LYS A 94 10.99 0.36 27.86
N LEU A 95 11.01 1.28 28.82
CA LEU A 95 10.05 2.39 28.86
C LEU A 95 10.20 3.31 27.64
N LEU A 96 11.44 3.66 27.28
CA LEU A 96 11.73 4.47 26.10
C LEU A 96 11.33 3.75 24.82
N VAL A 97 11.53 2.43 24.72
CA VAL A 97 11.05 1.65 23.58
C VAL A 97 9.53 1.76 23.42
N ALA A 98 8.77 1.58 24.50
CA ALA A 98 7.31 1.67 24.47
C ALA A 98 6.82 3.07 24.08
N LEU A 99 7.44 4.11 24.65
CA LEU A 99 7.13 5.50 24.31
C LEU A 99 7.44 5.81 22.86
N PHE A 100 8.64 5.46 22.41
CA PHE A 100 9.10 5.75 21.07
C PHE A 100 8.23 5.08 20.03
N ILE A 101 7.96 3.76 20.09
CA ILE A 101 7.13 3.02 19.12
C ILE A 101 5.78 3.70 18.82
N SER A 102 5.21 4.42 19.80
CA SER A 102 3.93 5.13 19.64
C SER A 102 4.03 6.51 19.00
N LEU A 103 5.23 7.11 18.94
CA LEU A 103 5.48 8.45 18.41
C LEU A 103 5.01 8.66 16.97
N PRO A 104 5.13 7.72 16.02
CA PRO A 104 4.62 7.91 14.67
C PRO A 104 3.16 8.36 14.68
N PHE A 105 2.31 7.69 15.47
CA PHE A 105 0.89 7.98 15.59
C PHE A 105 0.56 9.32 16.24
N MET A 106 1.51 9.98 16.88
CA MET A 106 1.36 11.35 17.39
C MET A 106 1.91 12.37 16.41
N ILE A 107 3.08 12.09 15.85
CA ILE A 107 3.83 13.04 15.04
C ILE A 107 3.22 13.19 13.65
N PHE A 108 2.82 12.11 12.98
CA PHE A 108 2.30 12.20 11.62
C PHE A 108 0.96 12.92 11.55
N PRO A 109 -0.03 12.68 12.44
CA PRO A 109 -1.27 13.45 12.41
C PRO A 109 -1.00 14.90 12.75
N TRP A 110 -0.14 15.16 13.75
CA TRP A 110 0.25 16.52 14.10
C TRP A 110 0.83 17.27 12.89
N VAL A 111 1.77 16.68 12.15
CA VAL A 111 2.31 17.30 10.92
C VAL A 111 1.23 17.52 9.86
N THR A 112 0.45 16.48 9.57
CA THR A 112 -0.56 16.53 8.50
C THR A 112 -1.62 17.61 8.76
N ILE A 113 -2.00 17.77 10.03
CA ILE A 113 -2.98 18.75 10.49
C ILE A 113 -2.36 20.15 10.55
N ASN A 114 -1.20 20.33 11.20
CA ASN A 114 -0.58 21.66 11.40
C ASN A 114 -0.09 22.29 10.10
N TYR A 115 0.54 21.50 9.22
CA TYR A 115 1.02 22.00 7.93
C TYR A 115 -0.05 21.98 6.84
N LYS A 116 -1.27 21.54 7.18
CA LYS A 116 -2.42 21.47 6.26
C LYS A 116 -2.09 20.76 4.94
N LEU A 117 -1.41 19.62 5.02
CA LEU A 117 -1.00 18.86 3.84
C LEU A 117 -2.19 18.46 2.95
N GLY A 118 -1.99 18.46 1.64
CA GLY A 118 -2.95 17.94 0.68
C GLY A 118 -3.22 16.44 0.88
N PHE A 119 -4.24 15.92 0.19
CA PHE A 119 -4.69 14.55 0.40
C PHE A 119 -3.58 13.51 0.19
N ILE A 120 -2.94 13.56 -0.98
CA ILE A 120 -1.89 12.61 -1.36
C ILE A 120 -0.61 12.78 -0.50
N PRO A 121 -0.07 13.98 -0.29
CA PRO A 121 1.08 14.18 0.61
C PRO A 121 0.81 13.70 2.04
N GLY A 122 -0.33 14.05 2.63
CA GLY A 122 -0.69 13.61 3.98
C GLY A 122 -0.87 12.10 4.07
N ALA A 123 -1.54 11.48 3.08
CA ALA A 123 -1.71 10.03 3.03
C ALA A 123 -0.35 9.31 2.93
N PHE A 124 0.57 9.82 2.11
CA PHE A 124 1.92 9.29 1.98
C PHE A 124 2.66 9.31 3.33
N VAL A 125 2.63 10.43 4.05
CA VAL A 125 3.26 10.55 5.38
C VAL A 125 2.65 9.57 6.38
N GLY A 126 1.31 9.41 6.38
CA GLY A 126 0.62 8.43 7.22
C GLY A 126 0.98 6.97 6.89
N ILE A 127 1.10 6.63 5.61
CA ILE A 127 1.54 5.29 5.17
C ILE A 127 2.97 5.02 5.64
N MET A 128 3.89 5.98 5.46
CA MET A 128 5.27 5.84 5.92
C MET A 128 5.36 5.66 7.44
N ALA A 129 4.54 6.37 8.20
CA ALA A 129 4.45 6.21 9.66
C ALA A 129 3.95 4.82 10.06
N ASN A 130 2.92 4.30 9.40
CA ASN A 130 2.41 2.95 9.63
C ASN A 130 3.46 1.88 9.29
N ILE A 131 4.20 2.05 8.18
CA ILE A 131 5.31 1.15 7.81
C ILE A 131 6.40 1.17 8.89
N GLY A 132 6.83 2.36 9.33
CA GLY A 132 7.81 2.52 10.40
C GLY A 132 7.38 1.81 11.68
N PHE A 133 6.17 2.07 12.15
CA PHE A 133 5.59 1.42 13.32
C PHE A 133 5.60 -0.12 13.20
N MET A 134 5.12 -0.67 12.07
CA MET A 134 5.09 -2.11 11.87
C MET A 134 6.50 -2.73 11.90
N LYS A 135 7.48 -2.05 11.30
CA LYS A 135 8.88 -2.51 11.34
C LYS A 135 9.47 -2.47 12.73
N GLU A 136 9.22 -1.41 13.49
CA GLU A 136 9.71 -1.29 14.87
C GLU A 136 9.14 -2.36 15.79
N VAL A 137 7.83 -2.57 15.74
CA VAL A 137 7.15 -3.62 16.51
C VAL A 137 7.75 -4.98 16.17
N SER A 138 7.95 -5.25 14.88
CA SER A 138 8.53 -6.52 14.47
C SER A 138 9.98 -6.66 14.90
N TYR A 139 10.80 -5.61 14.80
CA TYR A 139 12.19 -5.62 15.23
C TYR A 139 12.29 -5.93 16.72
N ILE A 140 11.57 -5.20 17.57
CA ILE A 140 11.64 -5.38 19.02
C ILE A 140 11.16 -6.76 19.47
N LYS A 141 10.15 -7.33 18.79
CA LYS A 141 9.64 -8.67 19.13
C LYS A 141 10.60 -9.79 18.76
N HIS A 142 11.25 -9.72 17.59
CA HIS A 142 12.08 -10.81 17.09
C HIS A 142 13.56 -10.66 17.42
N CYS A 143 14.06 -9.43 17.54
CA CYS A 143 15.46 -9.14 17.80
C CYS A 143 15.72 -9.10 19.31
N LYS A 144 16.22 -10.21 19.89
CA LYS A 144 16.57 -10.26 21.33
C LYS A 144 17.87 -9.52 21.66
N LYS A 145 18.78 -9.43 20.69
CA LYS A 145 20.08 -8.76 20.82
C LYS A 145 20.21 -7.74 19.68
N PRO A 146 20.48 -6.47 19.97
CA PRO A 146 20.57 -5.42 18.95
C PRO A 146 21.57 -5.78 17.84
N ILE A 147 21.15 -5.61 16.60
CA ILE A 147 21.98 -5.78 15.39
C ILE A 147 22.86 -4.55 15.13
N GLY A 148 23.75 -4.60 14.15
CA GLY A 148 24.56 -3.44 13.75
C GLY A 148 23.70 -2.27 13.23
N LEU A 149 24.19 -1.03 13.35
CA LEU A 149 23.48 0.16 12.84
C LEU A 149 23.20 0.08 11.33
N TRP A 150 24.17 -0.45 10.57
CA TRP A 150 24.02 -0.66 9.13
C TRP A 150 23.00 -1.76 8.80
N GLU A 151 22.99 -2.85 9.55
CA GLU A 151 22.01 -3.93 9.37
C GLU A 151 20.59 -3.45 9.68
N PHE A 152 20.44 -2.62 10.71
CA PHE A 152 19.19 -1.96 11.03
C PHE A 152 18.73 -1.02 9.90
N PHE A 153 19.64 -0.21 9.35
CA PHE A 153 19.35 0.63 8.18
C PHE A 153 18.84 -0.20 6.99
N VAL A 154 19.54 -1.29 6.66
CA VAL A 154 19.16 -2.18 5.56
C VAL A 154 17.78 -2.80 5.81
N TYR A 155 17.48 -3.23 7.04
CA TYR A 155 16.15 -3.72 7.42
C TYR A 155 15.07 -2.64 7.23
N MET A 156 15.36 -1.41 7.65
CA MET A 156 14.42 -0.30 7.52
C MET A 156 14.07 0.00 6.05
N ILE A 157 14.97 -0.26 5.10
CA ILE A 157 14.69 -0.09 3.66
C ILE A 157 14.12 -1.37 3.00
N THR A 158 14.47 -2.55 3.50
CA THR A 158 14.05 -3.84 2.94
C THR A 158 12.51 -3.92 2.85
N PRO A 159 11.91 -4.37 1.74
CA PRO A 159 10.45 -4.42 1.56
C PRO A 159 9.79 -5.57 2.33
N ALA A 160 10.13 -5.71 3.61
CA ALA A 160 9.61 -6.71 4.54
C ALA A 160 9.15 -6.02 5.83
N LEU A 161 7.95 -6.38 6.31
CA LEU A 161 7.42 -5.88 7.59
C LEU A 161 7.67 -6.83 8.76
N VAL A 162 8.07 -8.08 8.50
CA VAL A 162 8.46 -9.04 9.54
C VAL A 162 9.98 -9.17 9.58
N PHE A 163 10.57 -8.78 10.72
CA PHE A 163 12.01 -8.86 10.98
C PHE A 163 12.49 -10.32 11.07
N TYR A 164 13.52 -10.64 10.29
CA TYR A 164 14.31 -11.87 10.38
C TYR A 164 15.79 -11.50 10.41
N HIS A 165 16.60 -12.33 11.07
CA HIS A 165 18.06 -12.15 11.07
C HIS A 165 18.65 -12.41 9.68
N ASP A 166 18.17 -13.44 9.01
CA ASP A 166 18.68 -13.86 7.71
C ASP A 166 17.53 -13.89 6.69
N TYR A 167 17.52 -12.90 5.80
CA TYR A 167 16.65 -12.90 4.63
C TYR A 167 17.31 -13.66 3.47
N PRO A 168 16.53 -14.29 2.58
CA PRO A 168 17.07 -14.82 1.33
C PRO A 168 17.69 -13.66 0.53
N LYS A 169 18.93 -13.84 0.07
CA LYS A 169 19.67 -12.79 -0.66
C LYS A 169 19.82 -13.11 -2.14
N THR A 170 19.71 -12.09 -2.99
CA THR A 170 20.12 -12.18 -4.40
C THR A 170 21.64 -12.07 -4.53
N LYS A 171 22.19 -12.57 -5.64
CA LYS A 171 23.66 -12.63 -5.85
C LYS A 171 24.29 -11.29 -6.25
N LYS A 172 23.54 -10.45 -6.97
CA LYS A 172 24.02 -9.18 -7.53
C LYS A 172 22.85 -8.21 -7.73
N ILE A 173 23.17 -6.92 -7.75
CA ILE A 173 22.26 -5.86 -8.21
C ILE A 173 22.29 -5.81 -9.75
N ARG A 174 21.13 -5.88 -10.37
CA ARG A 174 20.92 -5.73 -11.82
C ARG A 174 20.62 -4.27 -12.13
N LEU A 175 21.63 -3.50 -12.55
CA LEU A 175 21.48 -2.05 -12.79
C LEU A 175 20.40 -1.72 -13.84
N VAL A 176 20.33 -2.47 -14.94
CA VAL A 176 19.29 -2.28 -15.97
C VAL A 176 17.90 -2.50 -15.40
N TYR A 177 17.73 -3.49 -14.52
CA TYR A 177 16.48 -3.73 -13.82
C TYR A 177 16.10 -2.54 -12.92
N CYS A 178 17.05 -2.01 -12.14
CA CYS A 178 16.82 -0.82 -11.31
C CYS A 178 16.39 0.38 -12.15
N LEU A 179 17.06 0.64 -13.28
CA LEU A 179 16.73 1.74 -14.18
C LEU A 179 15.34 1.57 -14.81
N ALA A 180 14.98 0.34 -15.20
CA ALA A 180 13.65 0.03 -15.73
C ALA A 180 12.56 0.25 -14.68
N LYS A 181 12.74 -0.23 -13.44
CA LYS A 181 11.78 0.02 -12.36
C LYS A 181 11.68 1.51 -11.99
N LEU A 182 12.80 2.26 -12.01
CA LEU A 182 12.79 3.71 -11.84
C LEU A 182 12.01 4.44 -12.94
N PHE A 183 12.21 4.05 -14.21
CA PHE A 183 11.43 4.58 -15.33
C PHE A 183 9.94 4.31 -15.14
N ASN A 184 9.57 3.08 -14.79
CA ASN A 184 8.18 2.71 -14.51
C ASN A 184 7.58 3.51 -13.35
N ILE A 185 8.33 3.75 -12.27
CA ILE A 185 7.88 4.60 -11.16
C ILE A 185 7.50 5.99 -11.68
N VAL A 186 8.34 6.63 -12.50
CA VAL A 186 8.03 7.94 -13.09
C VAL A 186 6.80 7.86 -14.00
N TYR A 187 6.76 6.86 -14.88
CA TYR A 187 5.65 6.63 -15.79
C TYR A 187 4.30 6.47 -15.07
N PHE A 188 4.20 5.56 -14.08
CA PHE A 188 2.97 5.33 -13.33
C PHE A 188 2.56 6.54 -12.48
N ASN A 189 3.51 7.33 -11.96
CA ASN A 189 3.19 8.57 -11.25
C ASN A 189 2.59 9.63 -12.17
N ILE A 190 3.17 9.85 -13.35
CA ILE A 190 2.64 10.81 -14.34
C ILE A 190 1.25 10.36 -14.81
N LEU A 191 1.11 9.07 -15.15
CA LEU A 191 -0.18 8.54 -15.60
C LEU A 191 -1.24 8.64 -14.49
N GLY A 192 -0.91 8.28 -13.25
CA GLY A 192 -1.79 8.45 -12.09
C GLY A 192 -2.20 9.90 -11.86
N ALA A 193 -1.26 10.85 -11.98
CA ALA A 193 -1.54 12.28 -11.86
C ALA A 193 -2.50 12.77 -12.95
N VAL A 194 -2.36 12.28 -14.19
CA VAL A 194 -3.30 12.59 -15.29
C VAL A 194 -4.69 12.02 -15.01
N ILE A 195 -4.78 10.77 -14.51
CA ILE A 195 -6.08 10.17 -14.15
C ILE A 195 -6.76 10.98 -13.06
N ILE A 196 -6.01 11.42 -12.05
CA ILE A 196 -6.54 12.31 -10.99
C ILE A 196 -7.05 13.62 -11.60
N ALA A 197 -6.18 14.35 -12.29
CA ALA A 197 -6.44 15.70 -12.79
C ALA A 197 -7.57 15.76 -13.83
N LYS A 198 -7.64 14.77 -14.73
CA LYS A 198 -8.58 14.79 -15.86
C LYS A 198 -9.90 14.08 -15.56
N HIS A 199 -9.88 13.05 -14.70
CA HIS A 199 -11.05 12.17 -14.54
C HIS A 199 -11.58 12.11 -13.11
N ILE A 200 -10.74 12.15 -12.07
CA ILE A 200 -11.23 12.05 -10.68
C ILE A 200 -11.66 13.42 -10.14
N GLU A 201 -10.79 14.44 -10.19
CA GLU A 201 -11.09 15.76 -9.65
C GLU A 201 -12.34 16.41 -10.30
N PRO A 202 -12.50 16.38 -11.64
CA PRO A 202 -13.69 16.97 -12.26
C PRO A 202 -14.98 16.24 -11.87
N SER A 203 -14.95 14.92 -11.66
CA SER A 203 -16.12 14.16 -11.20
C SER A 203 -16.51 14.49 -9.75
N ILE A 204 -15.53 14.81 -8.91
CA ILE A 204 -15.73 15.25 -7.52
C ILE A 204 -16.32 16.67 -7.47
N ILE A 205 -15.82 17.58 -8.30
CA ILE A 205 -16.21 19.00 -8.27
C ILE A 205 -17.51 19.24 -9.06
N GLY A 206 -17.72 18.50 -10.14
CA GLY A 206 -18.75 18.78 -11.14
C GLY A 206 -20.18 18.40 -10.75
N THR A 207 -20.38 17.65 -9.66
CA THR A 207 -21.72 17.27 -9.19
C THR A 207 -21.76 17.14 -7.67
N GLN A 208 -22.89 17.53 -7.08
CA GLN A 208 -23.19 17.32 -5.65
C GLN A 208 -24.15 16.13 -5.44
N ASP A 209 -24.65 15.53 -6.53
CA ASP A 209 -25.42 14.28 -6.47
C ASP A 209 -24.49 13.11 -6.18
N TYR A 210 -24.62 12.55 -4.98
CA TYR A 210 -23.84 11.41 -4.48
C TYR A 210 -23.89 10.19 -5.41
N VAL A 211 -25.07 9.86 -5.96
CA VAL A 211 -25.25 8.66 -6.77
C VAL A 211 -24.54 8.86 -8.10
N LEU A 212 -24.76 10.00 -8.74
CA LEU A 212 -24.10 10.33 -10.01
C LEU A 212 -22.58 10.42 -9.82
N GLN A 213 -22.12 11.09 -8.77
CA GLN A 213 -20.69 11.19 -8.43
C GLN A 213 -20.06 9.80 -8.28
N THR A 214 -20.71 8.92 -7.51
CA THR A 214 -20.25 7.56 -7.29
C THR A 214 -20.11 6.80 -8.60
N ILE A 215 -21.12 6.87 -9.48
CA ILE A 215 -21.10 6.20 -10.80
C ILE A 215 -19.95 6.74 -11.67
N LEU A 216 -19.76 8.06 -11.73
CA LEU A 216 -18.70 8.69 -12.50
C LEU A 216 -17.30 8.29 -12.01
N LEU A 217 -17.15 8.02 -10.71
CA LEU A 217 -15.88 7.66 -10.09
C LEU A 217 -15.51 6.18 -10.20
N ILE A 218 -16.42 5.28 -10.58
CA ILE A 218 -16.14 3.82 -10.66
C ILE A 218 -14.91 3.52 -11.51
N PHE A 219 -14.91 3.93 -12.77
CA PHE A 219 -13.80 3.62 -13.68
C PHE A 219 -12.53 4.42 -13.40
N PRO A 220 -12.57 5.75 -13.17
CA PRO A 220 -11.37 6.51 -12.84
C PRO A 220 -10.65 5.99 -11.60
N LEU A 221 -11.38 5.69 -10.52
CA LEU A 221 -10.79 5.16 -9.29
C LEU A 221 -10.30 3.72 -9.47
N ALA A 222 -11.01 2.87 -10.22
CA ALA A 222 -10.54 1.51 -10.51
C ALA A 222 -9.22 1.53 -11.29
N ILE A 223 -9.11 2.37 -12.33
CA ILE A 223 -7.86 2.53 -13.09
C ILE A 223 -6.77 3.06 -12.18
N PHE A 224 -7.03 4.14 -11.43
CA PHE A 224 -6.05 4.71 -10.51
C PHE A 224 -5.56 3.69 -9.48
N TRP A 225 -6.45 2.86 -8.93
CA TRP A 225 -6.11 1.82 -7.97
C TRP A 225 -5.23 0.72 -8.57
N ILE A 226 -5.49 0.30 -9.81
CA ILE A 226 -4.61 -0.64 -10.54
C ILE A 226 -3.24 0.00 -10.83
N LEU A 227 -3.19 1.28 -11.23
CA LEU A 227 -1.92 1.98 -11.42
C LEU A 227 -1.13 2.06 -10.10
N LEU A 228 -1.80 2.34 -8.98
CA LEU A 228 -1.20 2.38 -7.65
C LEU A 228 -0.64 1.00 -7.22
N PHE A 229 -1.34 -0.07 -7.59
CA PHE A 229 -0.86 -1.44 -7.38
C PHE A 229 0.46 -1.70 -8.11
N PHE A 230 0.50 -1.44 -9.43
CA PHE A 230 1.70 -1.63 -10.22
C PHE A 230 2.84 -0.71 -9.76
N LEU A 231 2.54 0.55 -9.46
CA LEU A 231 3.51 1.49 -8.91
C LEU A 231 4.14 0.94 -7.63
N THR A 232 3.32 0.51 -6.67
CA THR A 232 3.79 0.12 -5.34
C THR A 232 4.44 -1.26 -5.37
N PHE A 233 3.67 -2.29 -5.70
CA PHE A 233 4.10 -3.67 -5.51
C PHE A 233 5.07 -4.13 -6.59
N GLU A 234 4.84 -3.72 -7.84
CA GLU A 234 5.65 -4.18 -8.96
C GLU A 234 6.90 -3.36 -9.21
N ASN A 235 6.88 -2.07 -8.87
CA ASN A 235 8.02 -1.20 -9.18
C ASN A 235 8.75 -0.73 -7.92
N ILE A 236 8.08 -0.10 -6.96
CA ILE A 236 8.74 0.41 -5.74
C ILE A 236 9.30 -0.76 -4.91
N LEU A 237 8.49 -1.75 -4.55
CA LEU A 237 8.97 -2.84 -3.68
C LEU A 237 10.03 -3.70 -4.36
N ASN A 238 9.90 -3.99 -5.66
CA ASN A 238 10.95 -4.71 -6.41
C ASN A 238 12.25 -3.91 -6.54
N LEU A 239 12.18 -2.58 -6.72
CA LEU A 239 13.37 -1.73 -6.71
C LEU A 239 14.05 -1.77 -5.34
N LEU A 240 13.28 -1.61 -4.25
CA LEU A 240 13.78 -1.72 -2.89
C LEU A 240 14.39 -3.10 -2.63
N ALA A 241 13.76 -4.16 -3.14
CA ALA A 241 14.27 -5.52 -3.01
C ALA A 241 15.60 -5.71 -3.75
N GLU A 242 15.73 -5.14 -4.95
CA GLU A 242 16.97 -5.22 -5.72
C GLU A 242 18.13 -4.52 -4.98
N ILE A 243 17.92 -3.28 -4.49
CA ILE A 243 18.98 -2.51 -3.83
C ILE A 243 19.36 -3.06 -2.45
N THR A 244 18.45 -3.74 -1.74
CA THR A 244 18.76 -4.41 -0.47
C THR A 244 19.14 -5.88 -0.61
N TYR A 245 19.35 -6.36 -1.84
CA TYR A 245 19.60 -7.77 -2.15
C TYR A 245 18.52 -8.73 -1.65
N PHE A 246 17.30 -8.27 -1.44
CA PHE A 246 16.19 -9.09 -0.93
C PHE A 246 15.65 -10.03 -2.00
N GLY A 247 15.63 -11.33 -1.68
CA GLY A 247 15.31 -12.41 -2.60
C GLY A 247 13.88 -12.93 -2.55
N ASP A 248 13.05 -12.53 -1.58
CA ASP A 248 11.63 -12.91 -1.53
C ASP A 248 10.78 -11.79 -2.14
N ARG A 249 10.46 -11.89 -3.43
CA ARG A 249 9.75 -10.82 -4.17
C ARG A 249 8.26 -11.08 -4.34
N GLU A 250 7.70 -11.99 -3.56
CA GLU A 250 6.27 -12.29 -3.59
C GLU A 250 5.49 -11.32 -2.70
N PHE A 251 5.41 -10.05 -3.13
CA PHE A 251 4.70 -8.98 -2.41
C PHE A 251 3.17 -9.05 -2.54
N TYR A 252 2.70 -9.89 -3.46
CA TYR A 252 1.30 -10.21 -3.72
C TYR A 252 1.20 -11.57 -4.41
N HIS A 253 -0.01 -12.12 -4.45
CA HIS A 253 -0.39 -13.28 -5.25
C HIS A 253 -1.45 -12.89 -6.29
N ASP A 254 -2.02 -13.86 -6.99
CA ASP A 254 -3.06 -13.70 -8.02
C ASP A 254 -4.42 -13.25 -7.45
N TRP A 255 -4.44 -12.12 -6.74
CA TRP A 255 -5.61 -11.56 -6.06
C TRP A 255 -6.76 -11.23 -7.02
N TRP A 256 -6.47 -11.02 -8.31
CA TRP A 256 -7.48 -10.82 -9.35
C TRP A 256 -8.34 -12.07 -9.61
N ASN A 257 -7.87 -13.26 -9.19
CA ASN A 257 -8.60 -14.52 -9.21
C ASN A 257 -9.34 -14.81 -7.90
N ALA A 258 -9.30 -13.90 -6.92
CA ALA A 258 -9.95 -14.11 -5.65
C ALA A 258 -11.47 -14.25 -5.81
N THR A 259 -12.04 -15.28 -5.18
CA THR A 259 -13.50 -15.52 -5.19
C THR A 259 -14.19 -15.05 -3.91
N THR A 260 -13.40 -14.60 -2.93
CA THR A 260 -13.85 -14.08 -1.64
C THR A 260 -12.95 -12.94 -1.18
N PHE A 261 -13.48 -12.01 -0.39
CA PHE A 261 -12.66 -10.95 0.22
C PHE A 261 -11.61 -11.50 1.19
N GLU A 262 -11.86 -12.65 1.83
CA GLU A 262 -10.87 -13.30 2.71
C GLU A 262 -9.63 -13.72 1.91
N GLU A 263 -9.84 -14.28 0.72
CA GLU A 263 -8.77 -14.63 -0.20
C GLU A 263 -8.06 -13.39 -0.75
N PHE A 264 -8.82 -12.37 -1.17
CA PHE A 264 -8.26 -11.10 -1.63
C PHE A 264 -7.36 -10.44 -0.58
N ASN A 265 -7.82 -10.32 0.66
CA ASN A 265 -7.06 -9.69 1.75
C ASN A 265 -5.74 -10.43 2.07
N ALA A 266 -5.67 -11.73 1.79
CA ALA A 266 -4.44 -12.51 1.94
C ALA A 266 -3.50 -12.39 0.73
N LYS A 267 -4.04 -12.14 -0.47
CA LYS A 267 -3.29 -12.13 -1.73
C LYS A 267 -2.84 -10.75 -2.19
N TRP A 268 -3.59 -9.69 -1.90
CA TRP A 268 -3.33 -8.34 -2.44
C TRP A 268 -2.03 -7.71 -1.95
N ASN A 269 -1.78 -7.79 -0.64
CA ASN A 269 -0.61 -7.22 0.01
C ASN A 269 -0.07 -8.23 1.03
N THR A 270 0.75 -9.16 0.54
CA THR A 270 1.29 -10.26 1.36
C THR A 270 2.21 -9.72 2.46
N VAL A 271 2.85 -8.56 2.24
CA VAL A 271 3.76 -7.94 3.20
C VAL A 271 3.02 -7.49 4.46
N VAL A 272 1.91 -6.76 4.30
CA VAL A 272 1.05 -6.35 5.42
C VAL A 272 0.31 -7.56 6.00
N TYR A 273 -0.16 -8.48 5.15
CA TYR A 273 -0.77 -9.72 5.63
C TYR A 273 0.18 -10.52 6.53
N ALA A 274 1.47 -10.67 6.16
CA ALA A 274 2.47 -11.36 6.95
C ALA A 274 2.69 -10.69 8.32
N PHE A 275 2.71 -9.35 8.36
CA PHE A 275 2.77 -8.60 9.60
C PHE A 275 1.53 -8.86 10.47
N LEU A 276 0.32 -8.65 9.93
CA LEU A 276 -0.93 -8.81 10.66
C LEU A 276 -1.11 -10.25 11.17
N HIS A 277 -0.78 -11.24 10.35
CA HIS A 277 -0.84 -12.64 10.73
C HIS A 277 0.13 -12.93 11.88
N THR A 278 1.40 -12.51 11.75
CA THR A 278 2.46 -12.84 12.72
C THR A 278 2.29 -12.08 14.04
N HIS A 279 1.99 -10.79 13.99
CA HIS A 279 2.06 -9.90 15.15
C HIS A 279 0.73 -9.58 15.80
N VAL A 280 -0.39 -9.85 15.13
CA VAL A 280 -1.73 -9.60 15.65
C VAL A 280 -2.50 -10.91 15.79
N TYR A 281 -2.70 -11.63 14.68
CA TYR A 281 -3.51 -12.86 14.69
C TYR A 281 -2.89 -13.96 15.57
N LEU A 282 -1.63 -14.34 15.34
CA LEU A 282 -0.97 -15.39 16.13
C LEU A 282 -0.85 -15.01 17.60
N GLN A 283 -0.58 -13.73 17.91
CA GLN A 283 -0.53 -13.26 19.30
C GLN A 283 -1.89 -13.36 20.00
N LEU A 284 -2.99 -13.03 19.31
CA LEU A 284 -4.34 -13.23 19.85
C LEU A 284 -4.65 -14.72 20.06
N GLN A 285 -4.15 -15.61 19.18
CA GLN A 285 -4.27 -17.06 19.35
C GLN A 285 -3.46 -17.57 20.56
N GLU A 286 -2.26 -17.02 20.81
CA GLU A 286 -1.46 -17.30 22.01
C GLU A 286 -2.20 -16.87 23.29
N TRP A 287 -2.93 -15.76 23.24
CA TRP A 287 -3.83 -15.31 24.30
C TRP A 287 -5.15 -16.10 24.39
N LYS A 288 -5.27 -17.21 23.66
CA LYS A 288 -6.44 -18.10 23.65
C LYS A 288 -7.74 -17.44 23.19
N VAL A 289 -7.66 -16.35 22.42
CA VAL A 289 -8.83 -15.76 21.75
C VAL A 289 -9.35 -16.72 20.67
N SER A 290 -10.67 -16.82 20.50
CA SER A 290 -11.25 -17.73 19.50
C SER A 290 -10.80 -17.37 18.08
N ARG A 291 -10.70 -18.36 17.18
CA ARG A 291 -10.26 -18.13 15.79
C ARG A 291 -11.08 -17.07 15.06
N VAL A 292 -12.39 -17.03 15.33
CA VAL A 292 -13.31 -16.05 14.74
C VAL A 292 -12.99 -14.65 15.26
N TRP A 293 -12.90 -14.49 16.58
CA TRP A 293 -12.56 -13.21 17.18
C TRP A 293 -11.17 -12.72 16.81
N SER A 294 -10.17 -13.60 16.71
CA SER A 294 -8.84 -13.21 16.24
C SER A 294 -8.84 -12.67 14.81
N LYS A 295 -9.64 -13.26 13.90
CA LYS A 295 -9.81 -12.72 12.54
C LYS A 295 -10.48 -11.35 12.57
N ILE A 296 -11.58 -11.20 13.32
CA ILE A 296 -12.33 -9.95 13.46
C ILE A 296 -11.43 -8.84 14.01
N LEU A 297 -10.72 -9.10 15.11
CA LEU A 297 -9.84 -8.12 15.77
C LEU A 297 -8.63 -7.75 14.90
N THR A 298 -8.05 -8.72 14.18
CA THR A 298 -6.95 -8.43 13.23
C THR A 298 -7.44 -7.53 12.10
N PHE A 299 -8.63 -7.79 11.59
CA PHE A 299 -9.23 -7.00 10.53
C PHE A 299 -9.66 -5.61 11.03
N ALA A 300 -10.19 -5.50 12.25
CA ALA A 300 -10.51 -4.23 12.90
C ALA A 300 -9.26 -3.38 13.12
N PHE A 301 -8.17 -3.98 13.58
CA PHE A 301 -6.88 -3.31 13.71
C PHE A 301 -6.40 -2.73 12.37
N SER A 302 -6.50 -3.52 11.30
CA SER A 302 -6.19 -3.04 9.94
C SER A 302 -7.09 -1.88 9.52
N ALA A 303 -8.40 -1.95 9.79
CA ALA A 303 -9.36 -0.90 9.44
C ALA A 303 -9.05 0.43 10.14
N LEU A 304 -8.70 0.38 11.44
CA LEU A 304 -8.31 1.57 12.21
C LEU A 304 -7.03 2.23 11.66
N LEU A 305 -6.07 1.46 11.16
CA LEU A 305 -4.86 2.01 10.53
C LEU A 305 -5.15 2.74 9.22
N HIS A 306 -6.20 2.37 8.49
CA HIS A 306 -6.63 3.12 7.31
C HIS A 306 -7.38 4.39 7.71
N GLU A 307 -8.26 4.28 8.70
CA GLU A 307 -9.05 5.41 9.20
C GLU A 307 -8.20 6.52 9.78
N ILE A 308 -7.15 6.20 10.54
CA ILE A 308 -6.29 7.22 11.15
C ILE A 308 -5.58 8.08 10.09
N ILE A 309 -5.28 7.51 8.92
CA ILE A 309 -4.75 8.26 7.78
C ILE A 309 -5.82 9.22 7.26
N LEU A 310 -7.06 8.74 7.07
CA LEU A 310 -8.16 9.59 6.60
C LEU A 310 -8.48 10.71 7.60
N ILE A 311 -8.53 10.43 8.91
CA ILE A 311 -8.75 11.42 9.95
C ILE A 311 -7.67 12.51 9.89
N ALA A 312 -6.41 12.13 9.77
CA ALA A 312 -5.31 13.09 9.71
C ALA A 312 -5.37 13.98 8.45
N VAL A 313 -5.69 13.37 7.31
CA VAL A 313 -5.68 14.03 6.00
C VAL A 313 -6.92 14.92 5.78
N LEU A 314 -8.10 14.41 6.11
CA LEU A 314 -9.38 15.12 5.99
C LEU A 314 -9.62 16.06 7.18
N ARG A 315 -8.88 15.88 8.28
CA ARG A 315 -8.98 16.67 9.52
C ARG A 315 -10.34 16.55 10.19
N GLN A 316 -11.00 15.42 9.97
CA GLN A 316 -12.33 15.15 10.47
C GLN A 316 -12.43 13.71 10.94
N PHE A 317 -13.14 13.51 12.06
CA PHE A 317 -13.45 12.18 12.55
C PHE A 317 -14.74 11.67 11.92
N THR A 318 -14.61 10.84 10.88
CA THR A 318 -15.73 10.23 10.17
C THR A 318 -15.42 8.75 9.94
N PRO A 319 -15.73 7.83 10.88
CA PRO A 319 -15.26 6.43 10.87
C PRO A 319 -15.95 5.52 9.83
N PHE A 320 -16.23 6.06 8.64
CA PHE A 320 -17.00 5.42 7.59
C PHE A 320 -16.22 4.31 6.89
N MET A 321 -14.92 4.53 6.60
CA MET A 321 -14.08 3.49 6.03
C MET A 321 -13.95 2.31 6.99
N THR A 322 -13.74 2.57 8.28
CA THR A 322 -13.73 1.53 9.32
C THR A 322 -15.03 0.74 9.31
N PHE A 323 -16.18 1.42 9.29
CA PHE A 323 -17.49 0.78 9.25
C PHE A 323 -17.66 -0.11 8.01
N ILE A 324 -17.38 0.42 6.81
CA ILE A 324 -17.53 -0.33 5.55
C ILE A 324 -16.56 -1.52 5.51
N MET A 325 -15.32 -1.36 5.96
CA MET A 325 -14.39 -2.47 6.07
C MET A 325 -14.96 -3.54 7.02
N LEU A 326 -15.37 -3.19 8.24
CA LEU A 326 -15.91 -4.17 9.19
C LEU A 326 -17.17 -4.87 8.68
N LEU A 327 -18.00 -4.18 7.89
CA LEU A 327 -19.16 -4.76 7.22
C LEU A 327 -18.78 -5.84 6.21
N GLN A 328 -17.56 -5.85 5.67
CA GLN A 328 -17.09 -6.94 4.82
C GLN A 328 -17.02 -8.27 5.58
N VAL A 329 -16.85 -8.28 6.90
CA VAL A 329 -16.75 -9.51 7.69
C VAL A 329 -18.02 -10.36 7.64
N PRO A 330 -19.22 -9.87 8.01
CA PRO A 330 -20.45 -10.64 7.88
C PRO A 330 -20.75 -10.99 6.42
N VAL A 331 -20.49 -10.08 5.48
CA VAL A 331 -20.63 -10.34 4.04
C VAL A 331 -19.76 -11.53 3.60
N MET A 332 -18.50 -11.58 4.02
CA MET A 332 -17.59 -12.70 3.76
C MET A 332 -18.10 -14.01 4.34
N MET A 333 -18.76 -13.99 5.51
CA MET A 333 -19.32 -15.19 6.14
C MET A 333 -20.52 -15.73 5.36
N VAL A 334 -21.42 -14.84 4.94
CA VAL A 334 -22.60 -15.21 4.14
C VAL A 334 -22.15 -15.75 2.79
N LEU A 335 -21.23 -15.09 2.10
CA LEU A 335 -20.84 -15.43 0.73
C LEU A 335 -19.82 -16.57 0.62
N ARG A 336 -19.54 -17.29 1.71
CA ARG A 336 -18.62 -18.45 1.69
C ARG A 336 -19.05 -19.54 0.72
N PHE A 337 -20.34 -19.71 0.48
CA PHE A 337 -20.85 -20.71 -0.47
C PHE A 337 -20.51 -20.38 -1.93
N LEU A 338 -20.14 -19.14 -2.23
CA LEU A 338 -19.70 -18.71 -3.56
C LEU A 338 -18.20 -18.92 -3.80
N LYS A 339 -17.46 -19.40 -2.81
CA LYS A 339 -16.02 -19.64 -2.93
C LYS A 339 -15.72 -20.60 -4.09
N ASN A 340 -14.69 -20.28 -4.87
CA ASN A 340 -14.26 -21.01 -6.06
C ASN A 340 -15.31 -21.09 -7.19
N THR A 341 -16.34 -20.21 -7.17
CA THR A 341 -17.34 -20.14 -8.24
C THR A 341 -17.14 -18.89 -9.11
N ARG A 342 -17.63 -18.94 -10.35
CA ARG A 342 -17.65 -17.77 -11.24
C ARG A 342 -18.48 -16.62 -10.67
N ILE A 343 -19.58 -16.93 -9.97
CA ILE A 343 -20.42 -15.94 -9.31
C ILE A 343 -19.65 -15.23 -8.20
N GLY A 344 -18.86 -15.97 -7.41
CA GLY A 344 -17.98 -15.40 -6.39
C GLY A 344 -16.95 -14.42 -6.98
N LEU A 345 -16.36 -14.76 -8.13
CA LEU A 345 -15.44 -13.86 -8.86
C LEU A 345 -16.14 -12.58 -9.34
N ILE A 346 -17.32 -12.71 -9.96
CA ILE A 346 -18.11 -11.56 -10.44
C ILE A 346 -18.48 -10.65 -9.27
N TYR A 347 -18.97 -11.24 -8.17
CA TYR A 347 -19.31 -10.49 -6.96
C TYR A 347 -18.09 -9.76 -6.37
N PHE A 348 -16.94 -10.45 -6.28
CA PHE A 348 -15.71 -9.85 -5.78
C PHE A 348 -15.33 -8.60 -6.59
N TRP A 349 -15.29 -8.70 -7.92
CA TRP A 349 -14.98 -7.56 -8.78
C TRP A 349 -16.03 -6.47 -8.69
N PHE A 350 -17.32 -6.83 -8.65
CA PHE A 350 -18.39 -5.86 -8.47
C PHE A 350 -18.21 -5.07 -7.17
N SER A 351 -17.99 -5.74 -6.04
CA SER A 351 -17.81 -5.09 -4.75
C SER A 351 -16.53 -4.26 -4.68
N LEU A 352 -15.44 -4.71 -5.30
CA LEU A 352 -14.18 -3.96 -5.36
C LEU A 352 -14.35 -2.66 -6.17
N LEU A 353 -15.01 -2.73 -7.33
CA LEU A 353 -15.25 -1.60 -8.21
C LEU A 353 -16.18 -0.54 -7.59
N HIS A 354 -17.15 -0.94 -6.76
CA HIS A 354 -18.11 -0.02 -6.14
C HIS A 354 -17.67 0.46 -4.75
N GLY A 355 -16.94 -0.35 -3.98
CA GLY A 355 -16.59 -0.03 -2.60
C GLY A 355 -15.74 1.23 -2.47
N VAL A 356 -14.70 1.38 -3.30
CA VAL A 356 -13.80 2.54 -3.25
C VAL A 356 -14.52 3.84 -3.65
N PRO A 357 -15.30 3.90 -4.76
CA PRO A 357 -16.12 5.07 -5.08
C PRO A 357 -17.14 5.45 -4.00
N ILE A 358 -17.84 4.48 -3.39
CA ILE A 358 -18.80 4.75 -2.30
C ILE A 358 -18.10 5.46 -1.14
N ILE A 359 -16.93 4.94 -0.74
CA ILE A 359 -16.12 5.54 0.32
C ILE A 359 -15.69 6.95 -0.09
N ALA A 360 -15.10 7.10 -1.28
CA ALA A 360 -14.58 8.38 -1.76
C ALA A 360 -15.68 9.45 -1.86
N SER A 361 -16.82 9.14 -2.48
CA SER A 361 -17.95 10.07 -2.59
C SER A 361 -18.48 10.50 -1.23
N TYR A 362 -18.55 9.58 -0.25
CA TYR A 362 -19.04 9.91 1.09
C TYR A 362 -18.11 10.90 1.82
N TYR A 363 -16.80 10.66 1.77
CA TYR A 363 -15.80 11.55 2.39
C TYR A 363 -15.62 12.89 1.67
N VAL A 364 -16.06 13.01 0.42
CA VAL A 364 -16.04 14.29 -0.30
C VAL A 364 -17.23 15.17 0.09
N LEU A 365 -18.39 14.58 0.34
CA LEU A 365 -19.63 15.32 0.60
C LEU A 365 -19.74 15.86 2.03
N ILE A 366 -19.05 15.22 2.97
CA ILE A 366 -19.04 15.58 4.40
C ILE A 366 -17.80 16.42 4.67
#